data_AF-A0A959ICM8-F1
#
_entry.id   AF-A0A959ICM8-F1
#
_cell.length_a   1.000
_cell.length_b   1.000
_cell.length_c   1.000
_cell.angle_alpha   90.00
_cell.angle_beta   90.00
_cell.angle_gamma   90.00
#
_symmetry.space_group_name_H-M   'P 1'
#
loop_
_entity.id
_entity.type
_entity.pdbx_description
1 polymer ?
#
loop_
_entity_poly.entity_id
_entity_poly.type
_entity_poly.pdbx_seq_one_letter_code
_entity_poly.pdbx_strand_id
1 'polypeptide(L)'
;LAVGNPFNLNSTVTAGIVSAKARNINILQEQYAVESFIQTDAAINPGNSGGALVNLQGSLVGINTAIASPTGAYSGYGFAIPANIVSKVVEDLLKYGVVQRGVLGVMIRSVDGNLAKDKDLSRTTGAYVDSLMANSAAAKAG
;
A
#
# COMPACT_ATOMS: atom_id res chain seq x y z
N LEU A 1 -13.39 2.97 -10.31
CA LEU A 1 -14.63 2.27 -9.93
C LEU A 1 -14.28 1.17 -8.94
N ALA A 2 -14.96 1.10 -7.80
CA ALA A 2 -14.83 0.00 -6.85
C ALA A 2 -16.01 -0.98 -7.04
N VAL A 3 -15.71 -2.27 -7.08
CA VAL A 3 -16.67 -3.34 -7.32
C VAL A 3 -16.60 -4.34 -6.18
N GLY A 4 -17.75 -4.79 -5.68
CA GLY A 4 -17.83 -5.79 -4.62
C GLY A 4 -19.25 -6.22 -4.31
N ASN A 5 -19.44 -6.93 -3.21
CA ASN A 5 -20.74 -7.43 -2.77
C ASN A 5 -21.09 -6.91 -1.36
N PRO A 6 -21.32 -5.60 -1.20
CA PRO A 6 -21.67 -5.03 0.10
C PRO A 6 -23.07 -5.50 0.51
N PHE A 7 -23.22 -5.90 1.77
CA PHE A 7 -24.49 -6.34 2.36
C PHE A 7 -25.19 -7.52 1.64
N ASN A 8 -24.44 -8.36 0.91
CA ASN A 8 -24.97 -9.44 0.07
C ASN A 8 -25.97 -8.97 -1.01
N LEU A 9 -25.98 -7.68 -1.34
CA LEU A 9 -26.71 -7.15 -2.48
C LEU A 9 -25.87 -7.40 -3.73
N ASN A 10 -26.35 -8.28 -4.61
CA ASN A 10 -25.66 -8.70 -5.84
C ASN A 10 -24.83 -7.58 -6.48
N SER A 11 -23.50 -7.75 -6.50
CA SER A 11 -22.49 -6.93 -7.21
C SER A 11 -22.78 -5.42 -7.29
N THR A 12 -22.34 -4.66 -6.29
CA THR A 12 -22.42 -3.18 -6.30
C THR A 12 -21.18 -2.57 -6.95
N VAL A 13 -21.41 -1.51 -7.73
CA VAL A 13 -20.36 -0.66 -8.30
C VAL A 13 -20.46 0.74 -7.71
N THR A 14 -19.35 1.28 -7.23
CA THR A 14 -19.23 2.67 -6.79
C THR A 14 -18.16 3.40 -7.59
N ALA A 15 -18.34 4.70 -7.79
CA ALA A 15 -17.44 5.55 -8.53
C ALA A 15 -16.79 6.59 -7.61
N GLY A 16 -15.58 6.99 -7.97
CA GLY A 16 -14.75 7.94 -7.26
C GLY A 16 -13.44 8.15 -8.00
N ILE A 17 -12.55 8.94 -7.42
CA ILE A 17 -11.23 9.28 -7.94
C ILE A 17 -10.14 8.68 -7.07
N VAL A 18 -8.90 8.72 -7.57
CA VAL A 18 -7.71 8.46 -6.74
C VAL A 18 -7.44 9.74 -5.94
N SER A 19 -7.64 9.68 -4.62
CA SER A 19 -7.40 10.81 -3.71
C SER A 19 -5.93 10.92 -3.31
N ALA A 20 -5.23 9.79 -3.18
CA ALA A 20 -3.79 9.74 -2.90
C ALA A 20 -3.20 8.38 -3.30
N LYS A 21 -1.87 8.31 -3.41
CA LYS A 21 -1.11 7.08 -3.66
C LYS A 21 -0.07 6.89 -2.55
N ALA A 22 0.44 5.67 -2.42
CA ALA A 22 1.50 5.32 -1.47
C ALA A 22 1.17 5.73 -0.03
N ARG A 23 -0.09 5.55 0.38
CA ARG A 23 -0.53 5.84 1.74
C ARG A 23 -0.09 4.72 2.69
N ASN A 24 0.60 5.11 3.75
CA ASN A 24 0.75 4.32 4.96
C ASN A 24 -0.33 4.79 5.94
N ILE A 25 -1.13 3.85 6.45
CA ILE A 25 -2.20 4.11 7.42
C ILE A 25 -1.93 3.42 8.77
N ASN A 26 -0.79 2.72 8.88
CA ASN A 26 -0.25 2.12 10.09
C ASN A 26 -1.22 1.12 10.74
N ILE A 27 -1.90 0.33 9.91
CA ILE A 27 -2.80 -0.74 10.38
C ILE A 27 -2.05 -2.05 10.61
N LEU A 28 -0.88 -2.21 9.98
CA LEU A 28 0.02 -3.34 10.17
C LEU A 28 1.13 -2.94 11.16
N GLN A 29 1.30 -3.74 12.21
CA GLN A 29 2.32 -3.51 13.26
C GLN A 29 3.57 -4.40 13.10
N GLU A 30 3.66 -5.17 12.01
CA GLU A 30 4.81 -6.04 11.76
C GLU A 30 6.05 -5.25 11.32
N GLN A 31 7.23 -5.69 11.77
CA GLN A 31 8.52 -5.08 11.42
C GLN A 31 8.78 -4.97 9.91
N TYR A 32 8.21 -5.89 9.12
CA TYR A 32 8.36 -5.94 7.67
C TYR A 32 7.04 -5.71 6.94
N ALA A 33 6.09 -5.02 7.57
CA ALA A 33 4.84 -4.65 6.94
C ALA A 33 5.09 -3.78 5.71
N VAL A 34 4.37 -4.08 4.62
CA VAL A 34 4.39 -3.28 3.40
C VAL A 34 3.04 -2.62 3.26
N GLU A 35 2.99 -1.32 3.54
CA GLU A 35 1.83 -0.48 3.30
C GLU A 35 2.13 0.52 2.18
N SER A 36 1.27 0.55 1.17
CA SER A 36 1.37 1.50 0.05
C SER A 36 0.02 1.59 -0.62
N PHE A 37 -0.99 2.02 0.13
CA PHE A 37 -2.36 2.00 -0.36
C PHE A 37 -2.61 3.08 -1.42
N ILE A 38 -3.49 2.74 -2.36
CA ILE A 38 -4.23 3.72 -3.16
C ILE A 38 -5.39 4.18 -2.29
N GLN A 39 -5.51 5.49 -2.08
CA GLN A 39 -6.65 6.09 -1.42
C GLN A 39 -7.68 6.52 -2.46
N THR A 40 -8.95 6.27 -2.20
CA THR A 40 -10.07 6.67 -3.07
C THR A 40 -11.26 7.14 -2.24
N ASP A 41 -12.07 8.02 -2.83
CA ASP A 41 -13.38 8.44 -2.33
C ASP A 41 -14.54 7.68 -3.01
N ALA A 42 -14.24 6.62 -3.77
CA ALA A 42 -15.27 5.65 -4.13
C ALA A 42 -15.82 5.03 -2.85
N ALA A 43 -17.14 4.95 -2.73
CA ALA A 43 -17.77 4.40 -1.53
C ALA A 43 -17.37 2.92 -1.33
N ILE A 44 -16.64 2.65 -0.25
CA ILE A 44 -16.21 1.32 0.18
C ILE A 44 -16.88 1.00 1.52
N ASN A 45 -17.65 -0.08 1.58
CA ASN A 45 -18.30 -0.59 2.78
C ASN A 45 -17.94 -2.08 2.98
N PRO A 46 -18.20 -2.66 4.16
CA PRO A 46 -18.10 -4.11 4.35
C PRO A 46 -18.76 -4.89 3.20
N GLY A 47 -18.02 -5.86 2.64
CA GLY A 47 -18.39 -6.62 1.43
C GLY A 47 -17.79 -6.11 0.12
N ASN A 48 -17.23 -4.89 0.08
CA ASN A 48 -16.34 -4.47 -1.00
C ASN A 48 -14.91 -4.98 -0.83
N SER A 49 -14.50 -5.32 0.40
CA SER A 49 -13.16 -5.84 0.69
C SER A 49 -12.89 -7.14 -0.08
N GLY A 50 -11.70 -7.26 -0.68
CA GLY A 50 -11.33 -8.31 -1.63
C GLY A 50 -11.78 -8.05 -3.07
N GLY A 51 -12.69 -7.09 -3.28
CA GLY A 51 -13.19 -6.71 -4.60
C GLY A 51 -12.24 -5.80 -5.40
N ALA A 52 -12.53 -5.65 -6.69
CA ALA A 52 -11.67 -4.90 -7.61
C ALA A 52 -11.83 -3.38 -7.48
N LEU A 53 -10.72 -2.66 -7.59
CA LEU A 53 -10.66 -1.25 -7.96
C LEU A 53 -10.15 -1.19 -9.40
N VAL A 54 -10.96 -0.63 -10.32
CA VAL A 54 -10.65 -0.54 -11.74
C VAL A 54 -10.66 0.89 -12.27
N ASN A 55 -9.88 1.16 -13.32
CA ASN A 55 -9.95 2.41 -14.07
C ASN A 55 -11.14 2.42 -15.06
N LEU A 56 -11.29 3.49 -15.84
CA LEU A 56 -12.39 3.62 -16.82
C LEU A 56 -12.31 2.62 -17.99
N GLN A 57 -11.15 2.02 -18.20
CA GLN A 57 -10.92 0.97 -19.20
C GLN A 57 -11.19 -0.44 -18.64
N GLY A 58 -11.62 -0.56 -17.38
CA GLY A 58 -11.83 -1.84 -16.72
C GLY A 58 -10.54 -2.55 -16.29
N SER A 59 -9.37 -1.90 -16.40
CA SER A 59 -8.11 -2.48 -15.93
C SER A 59 -8.04 -2.43 -14.40
N LEU A 60 -7.61 -3.53 -13.78
CA LEU A 60 -7.40 -3.63 -12.34
C LEU A 60 -6.25 -2.71 -11.91
N VAL A 61 -6.54 -1.78 -10.99
CA VAL A 61 -5.54 -0.88 -10.40
C VAL A 61 -5.24 -1.22 -8.94
N GLY A 62 -6.15 -1.92 -8.26
CA GLY A 62 -5.93 -2.42 -6.91
C GLY A 62 -7.06 -3.29 -6.39
N ILE A 63 -6.89 -3.80 -5.18
CA ILE A 63 -7.88 -4.60 -4.47
C ILE A 63 -8.36 -3.83 -3.24
N ASN A 64 -9.66 -3.54 -3.17
CA ASN A 64 -10.28 -2.84 -2.04
C ASN A 64 -10.02 -3.64 -0.76
N THR A 65 -9.49 -3.00 0.28
CA THR A 65 -8.98 -3.72 1.46
C THR A 65 -9.50 -3.13 2.76
N ALA A 66 -9.44 -1.80 2.91
CA ALA A 66 -9.71 -1.15 4.17
C ALA A 66 -10.45 0.19 3.99
N ILE A 67 -10.99 0.68 5.10
CA ILE A 67 -11.53 2.04 5.24
C ILE A 67 -11.00 2.65 6.54
N ALA A 68 -10.81 3.96 6.55
CA ALA A 68 -10.60 4.70 7.80
C ALA A 68 -11.95 5.31 8.20
N SER A 69 -12.55 4.74 9.26
CA SER A 69 -13.87 5.14 9.73
C SER A 69 -14.00 4.96 11.25
N PRO A 70 -14.57 5.93 11.97
CA PRO A 70 -14.91 5.78 13.38
C PRO A 70 -16.05 4.77 13.62
N THR A 71 -16.94 4.57 12.65
CA THR A 71 -18.16 3.77 12.80
C THR A 71 -18.12 2.42 12.09
N GLY A 72 -17.08 2.19 11.28
CA GLY A 72 -17.00 1.02 10.40
C GLY A 72 -17.80 1.14 9.10
N ALA A 73 -18.48 2.27 8.88
CA ALA A 73 -19.13 2.61 7.62
C ALA A 73 -18.30 3.61 6.81
N TYR A 74 -18.49 3.66 5.49
CA TYR A 74 -17.81 4.62 4.63
C TYR A 74 -17.93 6.07 5.12
N SER A 75 -16.79 6.77 5.22
CA SER A 75 -16.73 8.18 5.64
C SER A 75 -15.77 9.03 4.80
N GLY A 76 -15.55 8.68 3.53
CA GLY A 76 -14.68 9.44 2.61
C GLY A 76 -13.29 8.85 2.37
N TYR A 77 -12.90 7.81 3.11
CA TYR A 77 -11.53 7.28 3.10
C TYR A 77 -11.51 5.77 2.81
N GLY A 78 -11.46 5.42 1.52
CA GLY A 78 -11.27 4.05 1.06
C GLY A 78 -9.81 3.74 0.70
N PHE A 79 -9.37 2.51 0.96
CA PHE A 79 -7.99 2.08 0.70
C PHE A 79 -7.95 0.75 -0.07
N ALA A 80 -7.12 0.71 -1.11
CA ALA A 80 -6.89 -0.47 -1.93
C ALA A 80 -5.39 -0.82 -2.02
N ILE A 81 -5.05 -2.11 -1.97
CA ILE A 81 -3.69 -2.58 -2.24
C ILE A 81 -3.44 -2.46 -3.75
N PRO A 82 -2.35 -1.82 -4.18
CA PRO A 82 -1.99 -1.69 -5.60
C PRO A 82 -1.90 -3.04 -6.34
N ALA A 83 -2.36 -3.08 -7.59
CA ALA A 83 -2.38 -4.30 -8.40
C ALA A 83 -0.98 -4.91 -8.64
N ASN A 84 0.08 -4.10 -8.68
CA ASN A 84 1.45 -4.61 -8.82
C ASN A 84 1.94 -5.37 -7.58
N ILE A 85 1.57 -4.92 -6.37
CA ILE A 85 1.86 -5.65 -5.13
C ILE A 85 1.08 -6.96 -5.12
N VAL A 86 -0.20 -6.92 -5.50
CA VAL A 86 -1.05 -8.13 -5.61
C VAL A 86 -0.47 -9.13 -6.60
N SER A 87 -0.09 -8.69 -7.81
CA SER A 87 0.50 -9.56 -8.85
C SER A 87 1.71 -10.30 -8.32
N LYS A 88 2.65 -9.58 -7.71
CA LYS A 88 3.86 -10.17 -7.13
C LYS A 88 3.53 -11.22 -6.06
N VAL A 89 2.60 -10.92 -5.15
CA VAL A 89 2.20 -11.86 -4.09
C VAL A 89 1.55 -13.12 -4.69
N VAL A 90 0.66 -12.96 -5.67
CA VAL A 90 0.00 -14.08 -6.35
C VAL A 90 1.02 -14.93 -7.10
N GLU A 91 1.93 -14.31 -7.85
CA GLU A 91 3.00 -15.00 -8.58
C GLU A 91 3.87 -15.85 -7.65
N ASP A 92 4.26 -15.31 -6.49
CA ASP A 92 5.03 -16.06 -5.49
C ASP A 92 4.24 -17.23 -4.90
N LEU A 93 2.97 -17.02 -4.55
CA LEU A 93 2.12 -18.07 -3.99
C LEU A 93 1.91 -19.21 -5.00
N LEU A 94 1.70 -18.87 -6.27
CA LEU A 94 1.54 -19.87 -7.34
C LEU A 94 2.84 -20.65 -7.59
N LYS A 95 3.99 -19.98 -7.55
CA LYS A 95 5.28 -20.58 -7.91
C LYS A 95 5.95 -21.32 -6.75
N TYR A 96 5.84 -20.80 -5.53
CA TYR A 96 6.59 -21.30 -4.37
C TYR A 96 5.70 -21.76 -3.22
N GLY A 97 4.39 -21.54 -3.28
CA GLY A 97 3.45 -21.83 -2.19
C GLY A 97 3.52 -20.85 -1.00
N VAL A 98 4.48 -19.93 -1.01
CA VAL A 98 4.72 -18.93 0.05
C VAL A 98 5.23 -17.63 -0.55
N VAL A 99 4.94 -16.50 0.10
CA VAL A 99 5.42 -15.18 -0.33
C VAL A 99 6.91 -15.03 0.00
N GLN A 100 7.73 -14.67 -0.99
CA GLN A 100 9.17 -14.50 -0.85
C GLN A 100 9.52 -13.02 -0.61
N ARG A 101 9.96 -12.64 0.59
CA ARG A 101 10.34 -11.25 0.89
C ARG A 101 11.85 -11.05 0.72
N GLY A 102 12.23 -10.22 -0.26
CA GLY A 102 13.61 -9.77 -0.43
C GLY A 102 13.93 -8.65 0.56
N VAL A 103 15.12 -8.71 1.17
CA VAL A 103 15.64 -7.65 2.03
C VAL A 103 16.98 -7.15 1.47
N LEU A 104 17.11 -5.82 1.33
CA LEU A 104 18.39 -5.22 0.92
C LEU A 104 19.41 -5.23 2.07
N GLY A 105 18.93 -5.15 3.31
CA GLY A 105 19.75 -5.01 4.51
C GLY A 105 20.24 -3.59 4.75
N VAL A 106 19.34 -2.62 4.53
CA VAL A 106 19.55 -1.20 4.83
C VAL A 106 18.68 -0.78 6.01
N MET A 107 19.24 0.01 6.92
CA MET A 107 18.48 0.72 7.94
C MET A 107 18.20 2.12 7.41
N ILE A 108 16.92 2.49 7.31
CA ILE A 108 16.50 3.76 6.71
C ILE A 108 15.75 4.63 7.72
N ARG A 109 15.86 5.95 7.52
CA ARG A 109 15.00 6.96 8.15
C ARG A 109 14.32 7.79 7.06
N SER A 110 13.06 8.15 7.28
CA SER A 110 12.38 9.08 6.37
C SER A 110 13.04 10.45 6.43
N VAL A 111 13.32 11.05 5.28
CA VAL A 111 13.79 12.43 5.22
C VAL A 111 12.63 13.37 5.47
N ASP A 112 12.78 14.24 6.46
CA ASP A 112 11.90 15.34 6.76
C ASP A 112 12.69 16.66 6.92
N GLY A 113 12.02 17.76 7.22
CA GLY A 113 12.66 19.07 7.36
C GLY A 113 13.64 19.17 8.54
N ASN A 114 13.50 18.33 9.57
CA ASN A 114 14.41 18.34 10.72
C ASN A 114 15.67 17.54 10.38
N LEU A 115 15.51 16.34 9.82
CA LEU A 115 16.62 15.51 9.37
C LEU A 115 17.41 16.19 8.26
N ALA A 116 16.73 16.88 7.34
CA ALA A 116 17.38 17.63 6.28
C ALA A 116 18.30 18.74 6.84
N LYS A 117 17.87 19.45 7.89
CA LYS A 117 18.71 20.45 8.56
C LYS A 117 19.86 19.82 9.34
N ASP A 118 19.60 18.74 10.09
CA ASP A 118 20.63 18.03 10.87
C ASP A 118 21.73 17.42 9.99
N LYS A 119 21.37 16.94 8.80
CA LYS A 119 22.27 16.26 7.86
C LYS A 119 22.69 17.12 6.66
N ASP A 120 22.40 18.42 6.68
CA ASP A 120 22.68 19.37 5.60
C ASP A 120 22.24 18.87 4.20
N LEU A 121 21.03 18.32 4.14
CA LEU A 121 20.45 17.76 2.90
C LEU A 121 19.72 18.85 2.11
N SER A 122 19.94 18.86 0.80
CA SER A 122 19.23 19.73 -0.14
C SER A 122 17.76 19.34 -0.37
N ARG A 123 17.34 18.17 0.12
CA ARG A 123 15.99 17.61 -0.04
C ARG A 123 15.32 17.38 1.30
N THR A 124 14.03 17.65 1.35
CA THR A 124 13.18 17.47 2.55
C THR A 124 12.29 16.24 2.48
N THR A 125 12.46 15.39 1.46
CA THR A 125 11.72 14.14 1.28
C THR A 125 12.64 13.06 0.68
N GLY A 126 12.36 11.80 1.00
CA GLY A 126 13.14 10.64 0.56
C GLY A 126 13.40 9.63 1.68
N ALA A 127 14.30 8.69 1.42
CA ALA A 127 14.81 7.75 2.41
C ALA A 127 16.30 8.03 2.63
N TYR A 128 16.67 8.30 3.87
CA TYR A 128 18.06 8.44 4.31
C TYR A 128 18.58 7.07 4.74
N VAL A 129 19.68 6.61 4.14
CA VAL A 129 20.34 5.36 4.52
C VAL A 129 21.23 5.62 5.73
N ASP A 130 20.83 5.10 6.88
CA ASP A 130 21.49 5.36 8.16
C ASP A 130 22.64 4.40 8.41
N SER A 131 22.45 3.13 8.05
CA SER A 131 23.50 2.11 8.10
C SER A 131 23.18 0.91 7.20
N LEU A 132 24.21 0.13 6.91
CA LEU A 132 24.11 -1.13 6.18
C LEU A 132 24.27 -2.28 7.18
N MET A 133 23.42 -3.30 7.06
CA MET A 133 23.59 -4.54 7.83
C MET A 133 24.84 -5.27 7.36
N ALA A 134 25.62 -5.82 8.31
CA ALA A 134 26.80 -6.61 7.98
C ALA A 134 26.42 -7.81 7.08
N ASN A 135 27.27 -8.13 6.09
CA ASN A 135 27.07 -9.21 5.12
C ASN A 135 25.79 -9.12 4.26
N SER A 136 25.13 -7.97 4.21
CA SER A 136 23.91 -7.76 3.42
C SER A 136 24.16 -7.59 1.92
N ALA A 137 23.08 -7.66 1.12
CA ALA A 137 23.13 -7.38 -0.31
C ALA A 137 23.54 -5.93 -0.59
N ALA A 138 23.01 -4.97 0.18
CA ALA A 138 23.39 -3.57 0.07
C ALA A 138 24.88 -3.34 0.42
N ALA A 139 25.38 -3.94 1.50
CA ALA A 139 26.80 -3.82 1.86
C ALA A 139 27.75 -4.36 0.78
N LYS A 140 27.34 -5.42 0.06
CA LYS A 140 28.12 -5.98 -1.06
C LYS A 140 28.05 -5.11 -2.32
N ALA A 141 27.01 -4.30 -2.49
CA ALA A 141 26.79 -3.48 -3.67
C ALA A 141 27.56 -2.14 -3.65
N GLY A 142 28.00 -1.68 -2.47
CA GLY A 142 28.60 -0.36 -2.26
C GLY A 142 27.54 0.73 -2.04
#